data_AF-A0A2K2FVH1-F1
#
_entry.id   AF-A0A2K2FVH1-F1
#
_cell.length_a   1.000
_cell.length_b   1.000
_cell.length_c   1.000
_cell.angle_alpha   90.00
_cell.angle_beta   90.00
_cell.angle_gamma   90.00
#
_symmetry.space_group_name_H-M   'P 1'
#
loop_
_entity.id
_entity.type
_entity.pdbx_description
1 polymer ?
#
loop_
_entity_poly.entity_id
_entity_poly.type
_entity_poly.pdbx_seq_one_letter_code
_entity_poly.pdbx_strand_id
1 'polypeptide(L)'
;MAKRYVNKTGKDRDGDITKLCNAGQSWSPRFKADAIRDIENGDHQYYVSWTDGQETPITVVNGPSGKYLRTRRDGSTKNNLDDLLDC
;
A
#
# COMPACT_ATOMS: atom_id res chain seq x y z
N MET A 1 17.20 -2.60 2.42
CA MET A 1 16.12 -1.60 2.59
C MET A 1 15.99 -0.77 1.32
N ALA A 2 14.82 -0.76 0.68
CA ALA A 2 14.54 0.07 -0.50
C ALA A 2 13.19 0.76 -0.37
N LYS A 3 13.09 1.98 -0.90
CA LYS A 3 11.84 2.74 -1.01
C LYS A 3 11.13 2.35 -2.30
N ARG A 4 9.90 1.86 -2.19
CA ARG A 4 9.06 1.39 -3.31
C ARG A 4 7.84 2.28 -3.46
N TYR A 5 7.63 2.80 -4.66
CA TYR A 5 6.49 3.66 -4.97
C TYR A 5 5.31 2.86 -5.48
N VAL A 6 4.12 3.14 -4.96
CA VAL A 6 2.86 2.49 -5.33
C VAL A 6 1.97 3.53 -6.00
N ASN A 7 1.42 3.19 -7.17
CA ASN A 7 0.48 4.04 -7.91
C ASN A 7 -0.86 3.35 -8.18
N LYS A 8 -0.95 2.04 -7.96
CA LYS A 8 -2.14 1.21 -8.12
C LYS A 8 -2.23 0.19 -7.00
N THR A 9 -3.43 -0.27 -6.69
CA THR A 9 -3.67 -1.31 -5.70
C THR A 9 -4.68 -2.31 -6.24
N GLY A 10 -4.36 -3.59 -6.12
CA GLY A 10 -5.32 -4.65 -6.37
C GLY A 10 -6.27 -4.78 -5.20
N LYS A 11 -7.55 -4.93 -5.48
CA LYS A 11 -8.61 -5.05 -4.48
C LYS A 11 -9.44 -6.29 -4.74
N ASP A 12 -10.02 -6.86 -3.69
CA ASP A 12 -11.04 -7.89 -3.86
C ASP A 12 -12.43 -7.27 -4.05
N ARG A 13 -13.47 -8.12 -4.10
CA ARG A 13 -14.84 -7.71 -4.36
C ARG A 13 -15.39 -6.72 -3.33
N ASP A 14 -14.91 -6.79 -2.09
CA ASP A 14 -15.41 -6.00 -0.98
C ASP A 14 -14.53 -4.76 -0.73
N GLY A 15 -13.49 -4.58 -1.56
CA GLY A 15 -12.59 -3.42 -1.55
C GLY A 15 -11.30 -3.65 -0.75
N ASP A 16 -11.07 -4.85 -0.22
CA ASP A 16 -9.86 -5.12 0.57
C ASP A 16 -8.62 -5.12 -0.30
N ILE A 17 -7.59 -4.39 0.12
CA ILE A 17 -6.31 -4.33 -0.60
C ILE A 17 -5.62 -5.70 -0.57
N THR A 18 -5.44 -6.31 -1.75
CA THR A 18 -4.82 -7.63 -1.93
C THR A 18 -3.37 -7.56 -2.43
N LYS A 19 -2.98 -6.47 -3.12
CA LYS A 19 -1.63 -6.29 -3.66
C LYS A 19 -1.30 -4.80 -3.90
N LEU A 20 -0.04 -4.42 -3.72
CA LEU A 20 0.53 -3.13 -4.10
C LEU A 20 1.14 -3.23 -5.50
N CYS A 21 0.88 -2.24 -6.34
CA CYS A 21 1.25 -2.26 -7.75
C CYS A 21 1.97 -0.98 -8.19
N ASN A 22 2.97 -1.17 -9.05
CA ASN A 22 3.60 -0.14 -9.85
C ASN A 22 4.17 -0.77 -11.13
N ALA A 23 3.50 -0.54 -12.26
CA ALA A 23 3.82 -1.19 -13.52
C ALA A 23 5.29 -0.94 -13.95
N GLY A 24 5.94 -2.00 -14.45
CA GLY A 24 7.35 -1.94 -14.89
C GLY A 24 8.37 -2.07 -13.75
N GLN A 25 7.94 -2.14 -12.49
CA GLN A 25 8.84 -2.42 -11.37
C GLN A 25 9.01 -3.92 -11.14
N SER A 26 10.25 -4.37 -10.92
CA SER A 26 10.57 -5.80 -10.72
C SER A 26 9.95 -6.43 -9.47
N TRP A 27 9.58 -5.62 -8.49
CA TRP A 27 8.91 -6.07 -7.26
C TRP A 27 7.39 -6.14 -7.39
N SER A 28 6.82 -5.56 -8.45
CA SER A 28 5.37 -5.41 -8.64
C SER A 28 4.80 -6.57 -9.48
N PRO A 29 3.64 -7.13 -9.12
CA PRO A 29 2.84 -6.81 -7.93
C PRO A 29 3.45 -7.40 -6.65
N ARG A 30 3.25 -6.73 -5.52
CA ARG A 30 3.56 -7.27 -4.18
C ARG A 30 2.27 -7.59 -3.44
N PHE A 31 2.03 -8.86 -3.10
CA PHE A 31 0.83 -9.24 -2.36
C PHE A 31 0.79 -8.65 -0.94
N LYS A 32 -0.42 -8.47 -0.39
CA LYS A 32 -0.69 -7.89 0.94
C LYS A 32 0.17 -8.54 2.02
N ALA A 33 0.19 -9.87 2.08
CA ALA A 33 0.94 -10.61 3.10
C ALA A 33 2.46 -10.34 3.00
N ASP A 34 3.00 -10.31 1.78
CA ASP A 34 4.42 -10.04 1.57
C ASP A 34 4.79 -8.58 1.87
N ALA A 35 3.93 -7.63 1.48
CA ALA A 35 4.15 -6.21 1.77
C ALA A 35 4.07 -5.91 3.28
N ILE A 36 3.16 -6.57 4.01
CA ILE A 36 3.12 -6.51 5.48
C ILE A 36 4.42 -7.03 6.07
N ARG A 37 4.87 -8.23 5.65
CA ARG A 37 6.12 -8.81 6.12
C ARG A 37 7.32 -7.90 5.85
N ASP A 38 7.39 -7.32 4.65
CA ASP A 38 8.47 -6.41 4.28
C ASP A 38 8.54 -5.18 5.18
N ILE A 39 7.38 -4.60 5.51
CA ILE A 39 7.30 -3.41 6.38
C ILE A 39 7.69 -3.77 7.81
N GLU A 40 7.15 -4.88 8.34
CA GLU A 40 7.39 -5.28 9.73
C GLU A 40 8.83 -5.75 9.98
N ASN A 41 9.44 -6.40 8.99
CA ASN A 41 10.85 -6.79 9.04
C ASN A 41 11.81 -5.64 8.73
N GLY A 42 11.31 -4.52 8.17
CA GLY A 42 12.16 -3.43 7.69
C GLY A 42 12.91 -3.73 6.38
N ASP A 43 12.49 -4.75 5.63
CA ASP A 43 13.11 -5.14 4.35
C ASP A 43 12.91 -4.04 3.29
N HIS A 44 11.69 -3.48 3.24
CA HIS A 44 11.30 -2.43 2.29
C HIS A 44 10.30 -1.45 2.91
N GLN A 45 10.32 -0.21 2.41
CA GLN A 45 9.33 0.81 2.74
C GLN A 45 8.50 1.12 1.50
N TYR A 46 7.20 1.32 1.69
CA TYR A 46 6.27 1.59 0.60
C TYR A 46 5.65 2.98 0.76
N TYR A 47 5.52 3.69 -0.36
CA TYR A 47 4.95 5.04 -0.40
C TYR A 47 4.01 5.17 -1.58
N VAL A 48 2.91 5.89 -1.40
CA VAL A 48 2.10 6.37 -2.52
C VAL A 48 2.66 7.68 -3.01
N SER A 49 2.87 7.80 -4.32
CA SER A 49 3.21 9.07 -4.97
C SER A 49 1.93 9.65 -5.58
N TRP A 50 1.50 10.80 -5.06
CA TRP A 50 0.28 11.47 -5.46
C TRP A 50 0.53 12.44 -6.62
N THR A 51 -0.52 12.78 -7.37
CA THR A 51 -0.42 13.68 -8.53
C THR A 51 -0.03 15.11 -8.17
N ASP A 52 -0.21 15.52 -6.92
CA ASP A 52 0.22 16.82 -6.38
C ASP A 52 1.69 16.82 -5.91
N GLY A 53 2.43 15.74 -6.17
CA GLY A 53 3.83 15.59 -5.78
C GLY A 53 4.03 15.20 -4.32
N GLN A 54 2.97 15.06 -3.52
CA GLN A 54 3.10 14.56 -2.16
C GLN A 54 3.38 13.06 -2.16
N GLU A 55 4.04 12.61 -1.11
CA GLU A 55 4.28 11.21 -0.84
C GLU A 55 3.72 10.83 0.51
N THR A 56 3.01 9.71 0.60
CA THR A 56 2.47 9.21 1.86
C THR A 56 2.98 7.80 2.14
N PRO A 57 3.55 7.53 3.32
CA PRO A 57 3.98 6.18 3.68
C PRO A 57 2.76 5.24 3.77
N ILE A 58 2.97 4.02 3.31
CA ILE A 58 2.06 2.91 3.55
C ILE A 58 2.49 2.24 4.85
N THR A 59 1.55 2.06 5.76
CA THR A 59 1.78 1.45 7.07
C THR A 59 0.91 0.22 7.26
N VAL A 60 1.34 -0.66 8.16
CA VAL A 60 0.57 -1.81 8.61
C VAL A 60 -0.28 -1.39 9.81
N VAL A 61 -1.56 -1.74 9.78
CA VAL A 61 -2.47 -1.56 10.91
C VAL A 61 -3.02 -2.91 11.35
N ASN A 62 -3.02 -3.15 12.67
CA ASN A 62 -3.69 -4.27 13.30
C ASN A 62 -5.19 -3.97 13.41
N GLY A 63 -5.98 -4.47 12.47
CA GLY A 63 -7.44 -4.36 12.48
C GLY A 63 -8.12 -5.54 13.21
N PRO A 64 -9.44 -5.45 13.48
CA PRO A 64 -10.19 -6.50 14.16
C PRO A 64 -10.28 -7.81 13.35
N SER A 65 -10.19 -7.74 12.03
CA SER A 65 -10.18 -8.89 11.10
C SER A 65 -8.76 -9.30 10.66
N GLY A 66 -7.72 -8.70 11.26
CA GLY A 66 -6.33 -8.95 10.93
C GLY A 66 -5.59 -7.71 10.42
N LYS A 67 -4.32 -7.92 10.08
CA LYS A 67 -3.44 -6.85 9.58
C LYS A 67 -3.87 -6.39 8.19
N TYR A 68 -3.84 -5.08 7.96
CA TYR A 68 -4.08 -4.49 6.65
C TYR A 68 -3.14 -3.32 6.37
N LEU A 69 -3.04 -2.96 5.10
CA LEU A 69 -2.22 -1.85 4.62
C LEU A 69 -3.09 -0.61 4.49
N ARG A 70 -2.56 0.54 4.90
CA ARG A 70 -3.20 1.83 4.67
C ARG A 70 -2.19 2.94 4.44
N THR A 71 -2.68 4.07 3.96
CA THR A 71 -2.00 5.36 4.08
C THR A 71 -2.80 6.30 4.97
N ARG A 72 -2.20 7.45 5.33
CA ARG A 72 -2.87 8.58 5.99
C ARG A 72 -2.44 9.88 5.33
N ARG A 73 -2.97 10.16 4.14
CA ARG A 73 -2.59 11.34 3.32
C ARG A 73 -3.07 12.65 3.96
N ASP A 74 -4.29 12.65 4.48
CA ASP A 74 -5.04 13.85 4.88
C ASP A 74 -5.41 13.86 6.37
N GLY A 75 -4.78 13.00 7.18
CA GLY A 75 -5.08 12.89 8.61
C GLY A 75 -6.39 12.18 8.92
N SER A 76 -7.19 11.77 7.94
CA SER A 76 -8.47 11.09 8.14
C SER A 76 -8.30 9.63 8.62
N THR A 77 -9.41 9.02 9.05
CA THR A 77 -9.46 7.58 9.38
C THR A 77 -9.65 6.69 8.16
N LYS A 78 -9.94 7.25 6.98
CA LYS A 78 -10.15 6.51 5.73
C LYS A 78 -8.85 5.85 5.25
N ASN A 79 -8.99 4.79 4.46
CA ASN A 79 -7.87 4.15 3.81
C ASN A 79 -7.68 4.73 2.40
N ASN A 80 -6.71 5.62 2.23
CA ASN A 80 -6.54 6.29 0.94
C ASN A 80 -5.87 5.37 -0.10
N LEU A 81 -5.51 4.13 0.25
CA LEU A 81 -5.16 3.10 -0.75
C LEU A 81 -6.35 2.67 -1.60
N ASP A 82 -7.57 2.88 -1.09
CA ASP A 82 -8.81 2.57 -1.81
C ASP A 82 -9.05 3.55 -2.97
N ASP A 83 -8.51 4.77 -2.87
CA ASP A 83 -8.58 5.82 -3.89
C ASP A 83 -7.67 5.55 -5.11
N LEU A 84 -6.75 4.60 -4.99
CA LEU A 84 -5.84 4.26 -6.08
C LEU A 84 -6.54 3.40 -7.13
N LEU A 85 -6.16 3.59 -8.40
CA LEU A 85 -6.65 2.77 -9.50
C LEU A 85 -6.29 1.29 -9.30
N ASP A 86 -7.10 0.42 -9.90
CA ASP A 86 -6.85 -1.02 -9.87
C ASP A 86 -5.65 -1.44 -10.72
N CYS A 87 -5.02 -2.56 -10.32
CA CYS A 87 -4.08 -3.30 -11.14
C CYS A 87 -4.63 -4.70 -11.46
#